data_AF-A0A535HMQ0-F1
#
_entry.id   AF-A0A535HMQ0-F1
#
_cell.length_a   1.000
_cell.length_b   1.000
_cell.length_c   1.000
_cell.angle_alpha   90.00
_cell.angle_beta   90.00
_cell.angle_gamma   90.00
#
_symmetry.space_group_name_H-M   'P 1'
#
loop_
_entity.id
_entity.type
_entity.pdbx_description
1 polymer ?
#
loop_
_entity_poly.entity_id
_entity_poly.type
_entity_poly.pdbx_seq_one_letter_code
_entity_poly.pdbx_strand_id
1 'polypeptide(L)'
;MKIGVELKDEHHDPGETFADARALEAAGVDALWASENAHSDHTLLLAAIAAVTSRVRIVWVKGSKTGAIESLDRLSRGRLAIAEAHGDELKVTDAEVEDERWVRVDFPKDRATWRELRAKHEADGIAGLVLSNDPRLIDLVRNPDVEDDRQDLKLAFG
;
A
#
# COMPACT_ATOMS: atom_id res chain seq x y z
N MET A 1 12.50 5.74 2.62
CA MET A 1 11.04 5.83 2.38
C MET A 1 10.36 4.47 2.18
N LYS A 2 9.25 4.20 2.87
CA LYS A 2 8.37 3.02 2.64
C LYS A 2 7.26 3.29 1.63
N ILE A 3 6.76 2.25 0.97
CA ILE A 3 5.68 2.32 -0.02
C ILE A 3 4.47 1.51 0.44
N GLY A 4 3.32 2.16 0.49
CA GLY A 4 2.03 1.60 0.84
C GLY A 4 1.05 1.66 -0.32
N VAL A 5 0.08 0.76 -0.32
CA VAL A 5 -0.93 0.68 -1.37
C VAL A 5 -2.30 0.62 -0.76
N GLU A 6 -3.15 1.58 -1.14
CA GLU A 6 -4.56 1.58 -0.79
C GLU A 6 -5.33 0.65 -1.73
N LEU A 7 -5.90 -0.40 -1.15
CA LEU A 7 -6.76 -1.35 -1.85
C LEU A 7 -8.16 -0.73 -1.93
N LYS A 8 -8.57 -0.37 -3.15
CA LYS A 8 -9.93 0.11 -3.43
C LYS A 8 -10.80 -1.09 -3.82
N ASP A 9 -11.91 -1.26 -3.09
CA ASP A 9 -12.86 -2.37 -3.28
C ASP A 9 -14.12 -1.94 -4.06
N GLU A 10 -14.12 -0.75 -4.68
CA GLU A 10 -15.36 -0.15 -5.19
C GLU A 10 -16.02 -0.93 -6.34
N HIS A 11 -15.27 -1.78 -7.07
CA HIS A 11 -15.79 -2.49 -8.26
C HIS A 11 -15.15 -3.87 -8.54
N HIS A 12 -14.29 -4.39 -7.66
CA HIS A 12 -13.50 -5.59 -7.96
C HIS A 12 -14.14 -6.87 -7.39
N ASP A 13 -13.97 -7.99 -8.10
CA ASP A 13 -14.22 -9.31 -7.52
C ASP A 13 -13.24 -9.53 -6.36
N PRO A 14 -13.69 -10.00 -5.18
CA PRO A 14 -12.80 -10.24 -4.05
C PRO A 14 -11.59 -11.13 -4.39
N GLY A 15 -11.75 -12.08 -5.32
CA GLY A 15 -10.66 -12.94 -5.78
C GLY A 15 -9.54 -12.17 -6.49
N GLU A 16 -9.89 -11.15 -7.29
CA GLU A 16 -8.92 -10.27 -7.93
C GLU A 16 -8.17 -9.41 -6.91
N THR A 17 -8.87 -8.87 -5.91
CA THR A 17 -8.26 -8.12 -4.80
C THR A 17 -7.20 -8.95 -4.07
N PHE A 18 -7.42 -10.25 -3.90
CA PHE A 18 -6.45 -11.14 -3.24
C PHE A 18 -5.25 -11.47 -4.14
N ALA A 19 -5.48 -11.61 -5.44
CA ALA A 19 -4.40 -11.80 -6.41
C ALA A 19 -3.48 -10.57 -6.45
N ASP A 20 -4.08 -9.36 -6.47
CA ASP A 20 -3.36 -8.09 -6.39
C ASP A 20 -2.57 -7.97 -5.09
N ALA A 21 -3.19 -8.27 -3.94
CA ALA A 21 -2.50 -8.25 -2.64
C ALA A 21 -1.23 -9.12 -2.64
N ARG A 22 -1.30 -10.33 -3.24
CA ARG A 22 -0.11 -11.19 -3.41
C ARG A 22 0.90 -10.63 -4.39
N ALA A 23 0.45 -10.06 -5.50
CA ALA A 23 1.33 -9.48 -6.50
C ALA A 23 2.10 -8.27 -5.96
N LEU A 24 1.42 -7.42 -5.18
CA LEU A 24 1.99 -6.26 -4.49
C LEU A 24 2.98 -6.68 -3.40
N GLU A 25 2.64 -7.68 -2.59
CA GLU A 25 3.61 -8.26 -1.63
C GLU A 25 4.86 -8.80 -2.35
N ALA A 26 4.68 -9.53 -3.46
CA ALA A 26 5.79 -10.07 -4.24
C ALA A 26 6.60 -8.97 -4.95
N ALA A 27 6.01 -7.80 -5.22
CA ALA A 27 6.70 -6.64 -5.75
C ALA A 27 7.53 -5.90 -4.69
N GLY A 28 7.32 -6.17 -3.40
CA GLY A 28 8.06 -5.56 -2.30
C GLY A 28 7.38 -4.32 -1.69
N VAL A 29 6.05 -4.21 -1.83
CA VAL A 29 5.27 -3.21 -1.09
C VAL A 29 5.42 -3.43 0.42
N ASP A 30 5.58 -2.35 1.18
CA ASP A 30 5.76 -2.40 2.63
C ASP A 30 4.43 -2.56 3.39
N ALA A 31 3.35 -1.95 2.89
CA ALA A 31 2.05 -1.94 3.54
C ALA A 31 0.86 -1.98 2.57
N LEU A 32 -0.16 -2.79 2.88
CA LEU A 32 -1.47 -2.75 2.24
C LEU A 32 -2.46 -2.05 3.16
N TRP A 33 -3.13 -1.03 2.64
CA TRP A 33 -4.05 -0.16 3.35
C TRP A 33 -5.47 -0.50 2.94
N ALA A 34 -6.29 -0.93 3.89
CA ALA A 34 -7.72 -1.07 3.68
C ALA A 34 -8.37 0.31 3.80
N SER A 35 -8.96 0.78 2.69
CA SER A 35 -9.61 2.09 2.64
C SER A 35 -10.83 2.15 3.57
N GLU A 36 -11.12 3.34 4.09
CA GLU A 36 -12.30 3.63 4.91
C GLU A 36 -13.61 3.36 4.17
N ASN A 37 -13.59 3.42 2.83
CA ASN A 37 -14.77 3.30 1.97
C ASN A 37 -14.90 1.91 1.32
N ALA A 38 -14.21 0.88 1.82
CA ALA A 38 -14.39 -0.47 1.27
C ALA A 38 -15.86 -0.93 1.45
N HIS A 39 -16.43 -1.52 0.39
CA HIS A 39 -17.82 -1.94 0.33
C HIS A 39 -18.04 -3.28 1.07
N SER A 40 -17.02 -4.15 1.06
CA SER A 40 -17.00 -5.40 1.81
C SER A 40 -16.82 -5.18 3.33
N ASP A 41 -17.18 -6.17 4.15
CA ASP A 41 -16.81 -6.19 5.56
C ASP A 41 -15.28 -6.12 5.68
N HIS A 42 -14.76 -5.00 6.22
CA HIS A 42 -13.33 -4.75 6.35
C HIS A 42 -12.64 -5.87 7.13
N THR A 43 -13.31 -6.47 8.11
CA THR A 43 -12.73 -7.57 8.89
C THR A 43 -12.50 -8.79 8.03
N LEU A 44 -13.45 -9.13 7.16
CA LEU A 44 -13.36 -10.29 6.25
C LEU A 44 -12.28 -10.05 5.18
N LEU A 45 -12.26 -8.85 4.60
CA LEU A 45 -11.25 -8.44 3.62
C LEU A 45 -9.84 -8.53 4.23
N LEU A 46 -9.64 -7.95 5.41
CA LEU A 46 -8.36 -7.99 6.12
C LEU A 46 -7.97 -9.42 6.51
N ALA A 47 -8.91 -10.26 6.94
CA ALA A 47 -8.65 -11.67 7.25
C ALA A 47 -8.19 -12.45 6.01
N ALA A 48 -8.84 -12.22 4.87
CA ALA A 48 -8.48 -12.86 3.61
C ALA A 48 -7.10 -12.39 3.14
N ILE A 49 -6.81 -11.09 3.18
CA ILE A 49 -5.48 -10.54 2.89
C ILE A 49 -4.43 -11.15 3.81
N ALA A 50 -4.70 -11.23 5.12
CA ALA A 50 -3.80 -11.83 6.10
C ALA A 50 -3.53 -13.31 5.80
N ALA A 51 -4.51 -14.05 5.27
CA ALA A 51 -4.37 -15.45 4.89
C ALA A 51 -3.58 -15.66 3.58
N VAL A 52 -3.68 -14.73 2.62
CA VAL A 52 -2.99 -14.86 1.33
C VAL A 52 -1.61 -14.20 1.29
N THR A 53 -1.29 -13.33 2.25
CA THR A 53 0.00 -12.64 2.39
C THR A 53 0.79 -13.17 3.59
N SER A 54 2.09 -12.94 3.61
CA SER A 54 2.99 -13.51 4.64
C SER A 54 3.93 -12.51 5.31
N ARG A 55 4.20 -11.38 4.67
CA ARG A 55 5.24 -10.40 5.03
C ARG A 55 4.74 -8.97 5.05
N VAL A 56 3.90 -8.59 4.08
CA VAL A 56 3.45 -7.20 3.95
C VAL A 56 2.67 -6.75 5.18
N ARG A 57 2.87 -5.52 5.65
CA ARG A 57 2.08 -4.95 6.75
C ARG A 57 0.64 -4.75 6.27
N ILE A 58 -0.32 -4.95 7.16
CA ILE A 58 -1.74 -4.74 6.85
C ILE A 58 -2.22 -3.60 7.73
N VAL A 59 -2.69 -2.51 7.13
CA VAL A 59 -3.09 -1.30 7.85
C VAL A 59 -4.58 -1.08 7.69
N TRP A 60 -5.27 -0.97 8.83
CA TRP A 60 -6.69 -0.66 8.87
C TRP A 60 -6.89 0.80 9.29
N VAL A 61 -7.43 1.61 8.39
CA VAL A 61 -7.75 3.01 8.66
C VAL A 61 -9.07 3.11 9.42
N LYS A 62 -9.08 3.87 10.53
CA LYS A 62 -10.21 4.01 11.48
C LYS A 62 -10.68 2.68 12.09
N GLY A 63 -9.78 1.70 12.21
CA GLY A 63 -10.07 0.48 12.94
C GLY A 63 -10.39 0.73 14.42
N SER A 64 -11.38 0.03 14.96
CA SER A 64 -11.74 0.07 16.39
C SER A 64 -11.29 -1.20 17.10
N LYS A 65 -10.62 -1.06 18.25
CA LYS A 65 -10.20 -2.21 19.08
C LYS A 65 -11.41 -3.04 19.50
N THR A 66 -11.56 -4.19 18.86
CA THR A 66 -12.59 -5.21 19.10
C THR A 66 -11.91 -6.57 19.21
N GLY A 67 -12.62 -7.59 19.70
CA GLY A 67 -12.10 -8.98 19.70
C GLY A 67 -11.73 -9.51 18.31
N ALA A 68 -12.32 -8.93 17.26
CA ALA A 68 -11.95 -9.22 15.88
C ALA A 68 -10.55 -8.70 15.52
N ILE A 69 -10.13 -7.55 16.05
CA ILE A 69 -8.76 -7.02 15.86
C ILE A 69 -7.72 -7.96 16.47
N GLU A 70 -7.94 -8.46 17.70
CA GLU A 70 -6.99 -9.40 18.32
C GLU A 70 -6.86 -10.69 17.49
N SER A 71 -7.97 -11.16 16.94
CA SER A 71 -7.98 -12.34 16.08
C SER A 71 -7.26 -12.08 14.75
N LEU A 72 -7.48 -10.92 14.14
CA LEU A 72 -6.79 -10.48 12.93
C LEU A 72 -5.29 -10.27 13.15
N ASP A 73 -4.91 -9.70 14.28
CA ASP A 73 -3.51 -9.52 14.63
C ASP A 73 -2.79 -10.87 14.75
N ARG A 74 -3.39 -11.82 15.47
CA ARG A 74 -2.89 -13.21 15.54
C ARG A 74 -2.83 -13.89 14.18
N LEU A 75 -3.88 -13.76 13.35
CA LEU A 75 -3.93 -14.32 12.01
C LEU A 75 -2.85 -13.73 11.11
N SER A 76 -2.64 -12.42 11.20
CA SER A 76 -1.61 -11.69 10.47
C SER A 76 -0.20 -11.93 11.04
N ARG A 77 -0.08 -12.55 12.22
CA ARG A 77 1.17 -12.78 12.94
C ARG A 77 1.88 -11.48 13.34
N GLY A 78 1.11 -10.51 13.86
CA GLY A 78 1.65 -9.22 14.30
C GLY A 78 1.92 -8.22 13.17
N ARG A 79 1.32 -8.43 11.99
CA ARG A 79 1.47 -7.52 10.83
C ARG A 79 0.34 -6.49 10.76
N LEU A 80 -0.65 -6.58 11.63
CA LEU A 80 -1.78 -5.65 11.65
C LEU A 80 -1.37 -4.35 12.33
N ALA A 81 -1.72 -3.23 11.72
CA ALA A 81 -1.62 -1.92 12.33
C ALA A 81 -2.89 -1.12 12.11
N ILE A 82 -3.14 -0.16 13.00
CA ILE A 82 -4.29 0.73 12.93
C ILE A 82 -3.76 2.12 12.57
N ALA A 83 -4.48 2.81 11.69
CA ALA A 83 -4.15 4.17 11.33
C ALA A 83 -5.35 5.11 11.47
N GLU A 84 -5.05 6.37 11.71
CA GLU A 84 -5.99 7.48 11.65
C GLU A 84 -5.72 8.29 10.37
N ALA A 85 -6.77 8.74 9.70
CA ALA A 85 -6.66 9.60 8.53
C ALA A 85 -7.13 11.02 8.84
N HIS A 86 -6.36 12.00 8.37
CA HIS A 86 -6.73 13.41 8.33
C HIS A 86 -6.47 13.97 6.94
N GLY A 87 -7.48 13.89 6.06
CA GLY A 87 -7.28 14.16 4.64
C GLY A 87 -6.32 13.14 4.02
N ASP A 88 -5.26 13.62 3.39
CA ASP A 88 -4.22 12.78 2.78
C ASP A 88 -3.19 12.30 3.79
N GLU A 89 -3.11 12.90 4.98
CA GLU A 89 -2.20 12.44 6.02
C GLU A 89 -2.75 11.22 6.75
N LEU A 90 -1.87 10.25 6.95
CA LEU A 90 -2.15 8.97 7.56
C LEU A 90 -1.18 8.76 8.72
N LYS A 91 -1.71 8.51 9.90
CA LYS A 91 -0.91 8.30 11.10
C LYS A 91 -1.12 6.88 11.59
N VAL A 92 -0.08 6.05 11.50
CA VAL A 92 -0.12 4.69 12.03
C VAL A 92 0.20 4.75 13.51
N THR A 93 -0.75 4.30 14.33
CA THR A 93 -0.60 4.24 15.78
C THR A 93 -0.22 2.81 16.13
N ASP A 94 1.07 2.60 16.41
CA ASP A 94 1.57 1.36 16.98
C ASP A 94 1.74 1.53 18.49
N ALA A 95 1.42 0.51 19.28
CA ALA A 95 1.50 0.61 20.73
C ALA A 95 2.95 0.68 21.25
N GLU A 96 3.92 0.25 20.42
CA GLU A 96 5.32 0.08 20.85
C GLU A 96 6.32 1.01 20.12
N VAL A 97 5.89 1.78 19.11
CA VAL A 97 6.78 2.59 18.26
C VAL A 97 6.28 4.03 18.17
N GLU A 98 7.19 4.99 17.96
CA GLU A 98 6.81 6.36 17.61
C GLU A 98 5.82 6.37 16.44
N ASP A 99 4.85 7.28 16.54
CA ASP A 99 3.79 7.47 15.56
C ASP A 99 4.36 7.62 14.15
N GLU A 100 4.03 6.69 13.27
CA GLU A 100 4.57 6.65 11.92
C GLU A 100 3.68 7.45 10.97
N ARG A 101 4.22 8.53 10.39
CA ARG A 101 3.49 9.41 9.47
C ARG A 101 3.63 8.94 8.02
N TRP A 102 2.50 8.86 7.34
CA TRP A 102 2.35 8.50 5.94
C TRP A 102 1.51 9.56 5.22
N VAL A 103 1.62 9.62 3.90
CA VAL A 103 0.81 10.53 3.08
C VAL A 103 0.28 9.83 1.85
N ARG A 104 -1.01 10.01 1.55
CA ARG A 104 -1.61 9.61 0.29
C ARG A 104 -1.12 10.53 -0.81
N VAL A 105 -0.75 9.94 -1.94
CA VAL A 105 -0.31 10.70 -3.10
C VAL A 105 -0.94 10.13 -4.36
N ASP A 106 -1.18 11.01 -5.33
CA ASP A 106 -1.61 10.60 -6.65
C ASP A 106 -0.53 9.74 -7.32
N PHE A 107 -0.97 8.87 -8.24
CA PHE A 107 -0.03 8.08 -9.01
C PHE A 107 0.89 9.01 -9.83
N PRO A 108 2.22 8.90 -9.69
CA PRO A 108 3.14 9.80 -10.36
C PRO A 108 3.03 9.66 -11.89
N LYS A 109 3.07 10.79 -12.61
CA LYS A 109 2.96 10.78 -14.08
C LYS A 109 4.15 10.11 -14.74
N ASP A 110 5.32 10.26 -14.15
CA ASP A 110 6.59 9.72 -14.61
C ASP A 110 7.54 9.47 -13.43
N ARG A 111 8.70 8.88 -13.74
CA ARG A 111 9.70 8.51 -12.72
C ARG A 111 10.46 9.72 -12.16
N ALA A 112 10.58 10.81 -12.91
CA ALA A 112 11.19 12.05 -12.41
C ALA A 112 10.32 12.65 -11.30
N THR A 113 9.02 12.78 -11.56
CA THR A 113 8.00 13.18 -10.58
C THR A 113 8.03 12.27 -9.36
N TRP A 114 8.18 10.96 -9.56
CA TRP A 114 8.28 10.00 -8.45
C TRP A 114 9.50 10.24 -7.54
N ARG A 115 10.68 10.45 -8.14
CA ARG A 115 11.92 10.72 -7.39
C ARG A 115 11.82 12.03 -6.60
N GLU A 116 11.31 13.09 -7.22
CA GLU A 116 11.11 14.39 -6.56
C GLU A 116 10.13 14.30 -5.40
N LEU A 117 9.01 13.61 -5.59
CA LEU A 117 7.99 13.43 -4.57
C LEU A 117 8.53 12.62 -3.38
N ARG A 118 9.32 11.57 -3.63
CA ARG A 118 10.01 10.82 -2.57
C ARG A 118 11.01 11.68 -1.81
N ALA A 119 11.89 12.38 -2.51
CA ALA A 119 12.91 13.21 -1.88
C ALA A 119 12.30 14.31 -1.00
N LYS A 120 11.23 14.95 -1.48
CA LYS A 120 10.49 15.97 -0.73
C LYS A 120 9.92 15.40 0.57
N HIS A 121 9.14 14.33 0.50
CA HIS A 121 8.48 13.78 1.69
C HIS A 121 9.46 13.13 2.68
N GLU A 122 10.59 12.63 2.20
CA GLU A 122 11.66 12.12 3.07
C GLU A 122 12.31 13.25 3.86
N ALA A 123 12.51 14.42 3.24
CA ALA A 123 12.98 15.63 3.91
C ALA A 123 11.98 16.17 4.95
N ASP A 124 10.69 15.99 4.72
CA ASP A 124 9.61 16.37 5.66
C ASP A 124 9.45 15.38 6.84
N GLY A 125 10.26 14.31 6.87
CA GLY A 125 10.20 13.27 7.90
C GLY A 125 8.93 12.43 7.82
N ILE A 126 8.41 12.21 6.62
CA ILE A 126 7.35 11.25 6.33
C ILE A 126 7.98 9.87 6.15
N ALA A 127 7.42 8.86 6.81
CA ALA A 127 7.95 7.50 6.79
C ALA A 127 7.62 6.77 5.49
N GLY A 128 6.45 7.03 4.90
CA GLY A 128 6.04 6.39 3.67
C GLY A 128 4.94 7.08 2.89
N LEU A 129 4.77 6.63 1.65
CA LEU A 129 3.80 7.13 0.68
C LEU A 129 2.75 6.07 0.42
N VAL A 130 1.49 6.46 0.31
CA VAL A 130 0.37 5.56 0.00
C VAL A 130 -0.19 5.90 -1.38
N LEU A 131 -0.14 4.94 -2.29
CA LEU A 131 -0.66 5.05 -3.65
C LEU A 131 -1.96 4.26 -3.78
N SER A 132 -2.85 4.67 -4.68
CA SER A 132 -3.97 3.81 -5.08
C SER A 132 -3.45 2.57 -5.82
N ASN A 133 -4.17 1.44 -5.72
CA ASN A 133 -3.89 0.22 -6.48
C ASN A 133 -4.09 0.42 -8.00
N ASP A 134 -3.10 1.03 -8.67
CA ASP A 134 -3.04 1.23 -10.12
C ASP A 134 -2.26 0.06 -10.78
N PRO A 135 -2.70 -0.49 -11.92
CA PRO A 135 -1.98 -1.59 -12.60
C PRO A 135 -0.50 -1.30 -12.91
N ARG A 136 -0.13 -0.03 -13.08
CA ARG A 136 1.26 0.41 -13.37
C ARG A 136 2.15 0.34 -12.13
N LEU A 137 1.58 0.18 -10.94
CA LEU A 137 2.28 0.23 -9.67
C LEU A 137 3.32 -0.89 -9.51
N ILE A 138 3.01 -2.11 -9.97
CA ILE A 138 3.95 -3.25 -9.86
C ILE A 138 5.27 -2.93 -10.58
N ASP A 139 5.21 -2.29 -11.74
CA ASP A 139 6.42 -1.88 -12.47
C ASP A 139 7.21 -0.80 -11.74
N LEU A 140 6.50 0.19 -11.18
CA LEU A 140 7.09 1.29 -10.42
C LEU A 140 7.82 0.79 -9.16
N VAL A 141 7.23 -0.17 -8.43
CA VAL A 141 7.79 -0.70 -7.18
C VAL A 141 8.95 -1.66 -7.46
N ARG A 142 8.85 -2.51 -8.49
CA ARG A 142 9.94 -3.46 -8.84
C ARG A 142 11.19 -2.77 -9.33
N ASN A 143 11.02 -1.68 -10.07
CA ASN A 143 12.12 -0.94 -10.67
C ASN A 143 12.02 0.52 -10.24
N PRO A 144 12.33 0.91 -9.00
CA PRO A 144 12.13 2.30 -8.57
C PRO A 144 13.09 3.30 -9.25
N ASP A 145 14.26 2.82 -9.70
CA ASP A 145 15.37 3.69 -10.15
C ASP A 145 15.71 3.59 -11.65
N VAL A 146 15.14 2.64 -12.39
CA VAL A 146 15.37 2.50 -13.84
C VAL A 146 14.77 3.71 -14.56
N GLU A 147 15.47 4.33 -15.50
CA GLU A 147 14.87 5.39 -16.32
C GLU A 147 13.99 4.75 -17.40
N ASP A 148 12.86 5.38 -17.74
CA ASP A 148 11.94 4.90 -18.78
C ASP A 148 12.51 5.13 -20.18
N ASP A 149 13.81 4.91 -20.34
CA ASP A 149 14.54 4.99 -21.60
C ASP A 149 14.29 3.73 -22.44
N ARG A 150 13.00 3.35 -22.59
CA ARG A 150 12.60 2.40 -23.62
C ARG A 150 12.52 3.08 -25.00
N GLN A 151 13.57 3.79 -25.40
CA GLN A 151 13.72 4.28 -26.78
C GLN A 151 14.16 3.15 -27.74
N ASP A 152 14.57 2.00 -27.22
CA ASP A 152 14.96 0.80 -27.94
C ASP A 152 13.77 0.06 -28.59
N LEU A 153 12.52 0.42 -28.28
CA LEU A 153 11.33 -0.07 -28.99
C LEU A 153 11.00 0.76 -30.26
N LYS A 154 12.03 1.18 -31.00
CA LYS A 154 11.89 1.73 -32.36
C LYS A 154 13.09 1.32 -33.22
N LEU A 155 13.30 0.03 -33.48
CA LEU A 155 13.93 -0.44 -34.72
C LEU A 155 13.90 -1.97 -34.80
N ALA A 156 12.94 -2.53 -35.53
CA ALA A 156 13.08 -3.80 -36.26
C ALA A 156 11.81 -4.08 -37.08
N PHE A 157 11.57 -3.26 -38.10
CA PHE A 157 10.93 -3.75 -39.32
C PHE A 157 11.93 -3.52 -40.44
N GLY A 158 12.71 -4.55 -40.73
CA GLY A 158 13.49 -4.71 -41.95
C GLY A 158 12.88 -5.84 -42.76
#